data_AF-A0A925X7K6-F1
#
_entry.id   AF-A0A925X7K6-F1
#
_cell.length_a   1.000
_cell.length_b   1.000
_cell.length_c   1.000
_cell.angle_alpha   90.00
_cell.angle_beta   90.00
_cell.angle_gamma   90.00
#
_symmetry.space_group_name_H-M   'P 1'
#
loop_
_entity.id
_entity.type
_entity.pdbx_description
1 polymer ?
#
loop_
_entity_poly.entity_id
_entity_poly.type
_entity_poly.pdbx_seq_one_letter_code
_entity_poly.pdbx_strand_id
1 'polypeptide(L)'
;MKGSVYLIHFSEPYLTATGREVWHYIGWAKNLMARLAHHRKGSGAKFLRAVNERGIHYEIVKVWEDETKDFERLLKNRKPACPAGRNAKCLCPVCRGESFSSRITGFFRKLFSQLLNFSHQ
;
A
#
# COMPACT_ATOMS: atom_id res chain seq x y z
N MET A 1 -20.55 2.59 3.25
CA MET A 1 -20.08 1.21 3.52
C MET A 1 -18.70 1.26 4.14
N LYS A 2 -18.45 0.47 5.18
CA LYS A 2 -17.15 0.37 5.85
C LYS A 2 -16.24 -0.67 5.18
N GLY A 3 -14.94 -0.53 5.36
CA GLY A 3 -13.88 -1.38 4.81
C GLY A 3 -12.52 -0.94 5.36
N SER A 4 -11.43 -1.29 4.69
CA SER A 4 -10.08 -0.91 5.11
C SER A 4 -9.47 0.08 4.11
N VAL A 5 -8.93 1.17 4.61
CA VAL A 5 -7.98 2.02 3.86
C VAL A 5 -6.58 1.53 4.15
N TYR A 6 -5.73 1.44 3.12
CA TYR A 6 -4.37 0.95 3.26
C TYR A 6 -3.39 1.84 2.51
N LEU A 7 -2.17 1.90 3.04
CA LEU A 7 -1.04 2.60 2.46
C LEU A 7 0.05 1.58 2.12
N ILE A 8 0.49 1.63 0.88
CA ILE A 8 1.60 0.85 0.36
C ILE A 8 2.81 1.76 0.18
N HIS A 9 3.98 1.23 0.53
CA HIS A 9 5.30 1.80 0.24
C HIS A 9 6.02 0.93 -0.78
N PHE A 10 6.66 1.57 -1.76
CA PHE A 10 7.45 0.90 -2.79
C PHE A 10 8.93 0.90 -2.40
N SER A 11 9.64 -0.20 -2.67
CA SER A 11 11.08 -0.27 -2.46
C SER A 11 11.84 0.75 -3.31
N GLU A 12 11.31 1.04 -4.50
CA GLU A 12 11.87 1.95 -5.49
C GLU A 12 10.76 2.83 -6.10
N PRO A 13 11.07 4.03 -6.60
CA PRO A 13 10.07 4.91 -7.19
C PRO A 13 9.55 4.35 -8.51
N TYR A 14 8.23 4.32 -8.66
CA TYR A 14 7.62 4.12 -9.96
C TYR A 14 7.61 5.45 -10.73
N LEU A 15 8.35 5.52 -11.84
CA LEU A 15 8.34 6.69 -12.74
C LEU A 15 7.09 6.67 -13.64
N THR A 16 6.20 7.65 -13.48
CA THR A 16 5.02 7.79 -14.36
C THR A 16 5.43 8.22 -15.76
N ALA A 17 4.51 8.08 -16.72
CA ALA A 17 4.71 8.57 -18.10
C ALA A 17 5.00 10.08 -18.18
N THR A 18 4.60 10.85 -17.17
CA THR A 18 4.85 12.28 -17.05
C THR A 18 6.18 12.61 -16.36
N GLY A 19 7.05 11.62 -16.13
CA GLY A 19 8.33 11.80 -15.43
C GLY A 19 8.21 12.01 -13.92
N ARG A 20 7.05 11.71 -13.29
CA ARG A 20 6.87 11.89 -11.85
C ARG A 20 7.18 10.60 -11.10
N GLU A 21 7.99 10.70 -10.06
CA GLU A 21 8.22 9.59 -9.14
C GLU A 21 7.05 9.40 -8.16
N VAL A 22 6.56 8.16 -8.11
CA VAL A 22 5.54 7.74 -7.15
C VAL A 22 6.10 6.64 -6.27
N TRP A 23 6.11 6.89 -4.98
CA TRP A 23 6.68 6.02 -3.95
C TRP A 23 5.61 5.29 -3.11
N HIS A 24 4.36 5.73 -3.23
CA HIS A 24 3.29 5.33 -2.33
C HIS A 24 1.99 5.15 -3.09
N TYR A 25 1.16 4.23 -2.59
CA TYR A 25 -0.18 4.01 -3.09
C TYR A 25 -1.17 3.93 -1.92
N ILE A 26 -2.24 4.71 -2.00
CA ILE A 26 -3.36 4.65 -1.04
C ILE A 26 -4.58 4.10 -1.77
N GLY A 27 -5.21 3.10 -1.16
CA GLY A 27 -6.45 2.52 -1.66
C GLY A 27 -7.41 2.15 -0.53
N TRP A 28 -8.66 1.91 -0.91
CA TRP A 28 -9.70 1.38 -0.02
C TRP A 28 -10.23 0.05 -0.57
N ALA A 29 -10.59 -0.88 0.31
CA ALA A 29 -11.21 -2.15 -0.05
C ALA A 29 -12.17 -2.64 1.03
N LYS A 30 -13.28 -3.26 0.63
CA LYS A 30 -14.17 -3.96 1.57
C LYS A 30 -13.52 -5.21 2.16
N ASN A 31 -12.85 -5.99 1.31
CA ASN A 31 -12.06 -7.15 1.69
C ASN A 31 -10.60 -6.89 1.28
N LEU A 32 -9.78 -6.48 2.26
CA LEU A 32 -8.39 -6.13 2.03
C LEU A 32 -7.59 -7.33 1.50
N MET A 33 -7.83 -8.53 2.01
CA MET A 33 -7.08 -9.74 1.62
C MET A 33 -7.31 -10.11 0.18
N ALA A 34 -8.57 -10.20 -0.24
CA ALA A 34 -8.92 -10.48 -1.62
C ALA A 34 -8.29 -9.41 -2.54
N ARG A 35 -8.34 -8.13 -2.12
CA ARG A 35 -7.74 -7.03 -2.89
C ARG A 35 -6.23 -7.17 -3.05
N LEU A 36 -5.52 -7.58 -2.00
CA LEU A 36 -4.07 -7.78 -2.04
C LEU A 36 -3.68 -8.98 -2.90
N ALA A 37 -4.45 -10.07 -2.84
CA ALA A 37 -4.25 -11.21 -3.72
C ALA A 37 -4.39 -10.79 -5.19
N HIS A 38 -5.40 -9.97 -5.53
CA HIS A 38 -5.54 -9.42 -6.87
C HIS A 38 -4.38 -8.51 -7.27
N HIS A 39 -3.89 -7.65 -6.36
CA HIS A 39 -2.72 -6.81 -6.64
C HIS A 39 -1.47 -7.65 -6.91
N ARG A 40 -1.19 -8.67 -6.10
CA ARG A 40 -0.05 -9.59 -6.29
C ARG A 40 -0.16 -10.38 -7.61
N LYS A 41 -1.36 -10.80 -8.00
CA LYS A 41 -1.62 -11.52 -9.26
C LYS A 41 -1.69 -10.61 -10.50
N GLY A 42 -1.50 -9.29 -10.35
CA GLY A 42 -1.60 -8.33 -11.47
C GLY A 42 -3.03 -8.03 -11.95
N SER A 43 -4.06 -8.68 -11.40
CA SER A 43 -5.47 -8.42 -11.73
C SER A 43 -6.08 -7.28 -10.88
N GLY A 44 -5.25 -6.56 -10.12
CA GLY A 44 -5.64 -5.51 -9.19
C GLY A 44 -5.78 -4.14 -9.84
N ALA A 45 -5.32 -3.09 -9.15
CA ALA A 45 -5.29 -1.75 -9.73
C ALA A 45 -4.33 -1.70 -10.92
N LYS A 46 -4.74 -1.06 -12.04
CA LYS A 46 -3.88 -0.88 -13.24
C LYS A 46 -2.49 -0.33 -12.88
N PHE A 47 -2.45 0.58 -11.90
CA PHE A 47 -1.20 1.15 -11.41
C PHE A 47 -0.28 0.10 -10.75
N LEU A 48 -0.81 -0.72 -9.84
CA LEU A 48 -0.02 -1.77 -9.19
C LEU A 48 0.35 -2.90 -10.15
N ARG A 49 -0.46 -3.14 -11.19
CA ARG A 49 -0.06 -4.04 -12.28
C ARG A 49 1.20 -3.52 -12.98
N ALA A 50 1.25 -2.24 -13.36
CA ALA A 50 2.44 -1.65 -13.97
C ALA A 50 3.67 -1.65 -13.03
N VAL A 51 3.45 -1.49 -11.73
CA VAL A 51 4.50 -1.61 -10.70
C VAL A 51 5.04 -3.05 -10.65
N ASN A 52 4.16 -4.06 -10.65
CA ASN A 52 4.56 -5.48 -10.71
C ASN A 52 5.30 -5.81 -12.02
N GLU A 53 4.82 -5.33 -13.16
CA GLU A 53 5.45 -5.54 -14.48
C GLU A 53 6.89 -5.01 -14.52
N ARG A 54 7.19 -3.97 -13.74
CA ARG A 54 8.54 -3.43 -13.56
C ARG A 54 9.37 -4.14 -12.48
N GLY A 55 8.83 -5.17 -11.84
CA GLY A 55 9.52 -5.89 -10.76
C GLY A 55 9.71 -5.08 -9.48
N ILE A 56 8.98 -3.97 -9.30
CA ILE A 56 9.13 -3.12 -8.11
C ILE A 56 8.40 -3.78 -6.94
N HIS A 57 9.15 -4.07 -5.88
CA HIS A 57 8.60 -4.64 -4.65
C HIS A 57 7.83 -3.59 -3.85
N TYR A 58 6.80 -4.05 -3.14
CA TYR A 58 6.03 -3.17 -2.27
C TYR A 58 5.38 -3.87 -1.09
N GLU A 59 5.18 -3.10 -0.03
CA GLU A 59 4.66 -3.56 1.25
C GLU A 59 3.54 -2.66 1.74
N ILE A 60 2.57 -3.24 2.45
CA ILE A 60 1.60 -2.43 3.19
C ILE A 60 2.27 -1.97 4.47
N VAL A 61 2.38 -0.67 4.61
CA VAL A 61 3.03 -0.03 5.76
C VAL A 61 2.02 0.53 6.76
N LYS A 62 0.74 0.66 6.37
CA LYS A 62 -0.32 1.11 7.28
C LYS A 62 -1.70 0.67 6.80
N VAL A 63 -2.56 0.30 7.75
CA VAL A 63 -3.98 -0.01 7.50
C VAL A 63 -4.82 0.77 8.51
N TRP A 64 -5.92 1.35 8.02
CA TRP A 64 -6.99 1.93 8.83
C TRP A 64 -8.25 1.09 8.60
N GLU A 65 -8.68 0.38 9.62
CA GLU A 65 -9.83 -0.53 9.59
C GLU A 65 -11.14 0.21 9.87
N ASP A 66 -12.27 -0.39 9.47
CA ASP A 66 -13.63 0.15 9.62
C ASP A 66 -13.86 1.56 9.02
N GLU A 67 -13.02 1.92 8.06
CA GLU A 67 -13.04 3.20 7.38
C GLU A 67 -13.83 3.18 6.08
N THR A 68 -14.18 4.36 5.59
CA THR A 68 -14.96 4.54 4.37
C THR A 68 -14.09 4.92 3.18
N LYS A 69 -14.66 4.79 1.97
CA LYS A 69 -14.04 5.34 0.75
C LYS A 69 -13.84 6.86 0.85
N ASP A 70 -14.71 7.57 1.56
CA ASP A 70 -14.54 9.01 1.78
C ASP A 70 -13.35 9.32 2.69
N PHE A 71 -13.03 8.45 3.65
CA PHE A 71 -11.80 8.58 4.44
C PHE A 71 -10.55 8.45 3.55
N GLU A 72 -10.54 7.52 2.60
CA GLU A 72 -9.46 7.41 1.62
C GLU A 72 -9.30 8.69 0.77
N ARG A 73 -10.42 9.25 0.30
CA ARG A 73 -10.43 10.51 -0.44
C ARG A 73 -9.92 11.67 0.41
N LEU A 74 -10.30 11.71 1.69
CA LEU A 74 -9.81 12.70 2.64
C LEU A 74 -8.30 12.59 2.86
N LEU A 75 -7.74 11.38 3.00
CA LEU A 75 -6.29 11.18 3.10
C LEU A 75 -5.54 11.64 1.83
N LYS A 76 -6.12 11.41 0.65
CA LYS A 76 -5.55 11.87 -0.62
C LYS A 76 -5.59 13.39 -0.78
N ASN A 77 -6.67 14.02 -0.33
CA ASN A 77 -6.93 15.45 -0.53
C ASN A 77 -6.41 16.37 0.59
N ARG A 78 -5.88 15.83 1.68
CA ARG A 78 -5.26 16.66 2.73
C ARG A 78 -4.15 17.56 2.15
N LYS A 79 -3.86 18.70 2.79
CA LYS A 79 -2.65 19.44 2.46
C LYS A 79 -1.46 18.73 3.11
N PRO A 80 -0.28 18.66 2.45
CA PRO A 80 0.88 18.01 3.03
C PRO A 80 1.29 18.74 4.29
N ALA A 81 1.18 18.05 5.43
CA ALA A 81 1.64 18.55 6.72
C ALA A 81 3.17 18.47 6.87
N CYS A 82 3.89 17.87 5.92
CA CYS A 82 5.36 17.79 5.94
C CYS A 82 5.99 18.70 4.88
N PRO A 83 7.21 19.18 5.15
CA PRO A 83 8.00 20.01 4.21
C PRO A 83 8.30 19.31 2.87
N ALA A 84 8.23 17.98 2.81
CA ALA A 84 8.44 17.19 1.60
C ALA A 84 7.21 17.15 0.64
N GLY A 85 6.18 17.97 0.88
CA GLY A 85 5.14 18.29 -0.11
C GLY A 85 4.19 17.16 -0.53
N ARG A 86 4.24 15.97 0.09
CA ARG A 86 3.36 14.83 -0.25
C ARG A 86 2.75 14.16 0.98
N ASN A 87 1.41 14.15 1.08
CA ASN A 87 0.66 13.52 2.19
C ASN A 87 1.06 12.08 2.45
N ALA A 88 1.17 11.27 1.39
CA ALA A 88 1.42 9.85 1.53
C ALA A 88 2.79 9.57 2.19
N LYS A 89 3.79 10.44 1.95
CA LYS A 89 5.11 10.35 2.61
C LYS A 89 5.00 10.63 4.11
N CYS A 90 4.15 11.59 4.52
CA CYS A 90 3.87 11.89 5.94
C CYS A 90 3.11 10.77 6.65
N LEU A 91 2.26 10.05 5.92
CA LEU A 91 1.46 8.96 6.50
C LEU A 91 2.25 7.64 6.59
N CYS A 92 3.34 7.53 5.83
CA CYS A 92 4.19 6.36 5.77
C CYS A 92 5.11 6.30 7.01
N PRO A 93 5.03 5.24 7.85
CA PRO A 93 5.96 5.08 8.97
C PRO A 93 7.40 4.88 8.51
N VAL A 94 7.62 4.14 7.40
CA VAL A 94 8.96 3.90 6.82
C VAL A 94 9.64 5.22 6.45
N CYS A 95 8.94 6.12 5.74
CA CYS A 95 9.52 7.41 5.36
C CYS A 95 9.69 8.40 6.52
N ARG A 96 9.02 8.16 7.66
CA ARG A 96 9.19 8.96 8.88
C ARG A 96 10.34 8.44 9.76
N GLY A 97 10.99 7.35 9.37
CA GLY A 97 12.01 6.70 10.20
C GLY A 97 11.44 6.07 11.46
N GLU A 98 10.12 5.85 11.51
CA GLU A 98 9.52 5.11 12.61
C GLU A 98 9.85 3.63 12.44
N SER A 99 10.27 2.97 13.53
CA SER A 99 10.47 1.53 13.56
C SER A 99 9.18 0.84 13.15
N PHE A 100 9.11 0.38 11.90
CA PHE A 100 8.02 -0.44 11.39
C PHE A 100 8.12 -1.82 12.05
N SER A 101 7.81 -1.88 13.36
CA SER A 101 7.67 -3.15 14.05
C SER A 101 6.50 -3.85 13.40
N SER A 102 6.70 -5.09 12.97
CA SER A 102 5.68 -5.96 12.36
C SER A 102 4.54 -6.32 13.32
N ARG A 103 4.18 -5.44 14.26
CA ARG A 103 2.88 -5.43 14.94
C ARG A 103 1.79 -4.94 13.99
N ILE A 104 1.73 -5.55 12.80
CA ILE A 104 0.50 -5.59 12.05
C ILE A 104 -0.36 -6.62 12.78
N THR A 105 -1.26 -6.13 13.63
CA THR A 105 -2.29 -6.85 14.39
C THR A 105 -2.65 -8.19 13.75
N GLY A 106 -2.07 -9.31 14.25
CA GLY A 106 -2.50 -10.71 14.08
C GLY A 106 -2.64 -11.31 12.66
N PHE A 107 -2.76 -10.50 11.62
CA PHE A 107 -3.35 -10.87 10.34
C PHE A 107 -2.28 -11.20 9.28
N PHE A 108 -1.15 -10.51 9.33
CA PHE A 108 -0.02 -10.74 8.41
C PHE A 108 0.78 -12.00 8.73
N ARG A 109 0.74 -12.49 9.97
CA ARG A 109 1.49 -13.70 10.37
C ARG A 109 0.95 -14.97 9.68
N LYS A 110 -0.35 -15.01 9.37
CA LYS A 110 -0.94 -16.05 8.49
C LYS A 110 -0.58 -15.86 7.01
N LEU A 111 -0.43 -14.61 6.56
CA LEU A 111 -0.15 -14.27 5.17
C LEU A 111 1.28 -14.66 4.75
N PHE A 112 2.28 -14.43 5.61
CA PHE A 112 3.68 -14.79 5.29
C PHE A 112 3.87 -16.31 5.22
N SER A 113 3.19 -17.07 6.08
CA SER A 113 3.24 -18.54 6.11
C SER A 113 2.54 -19.21 4.91
N GLN A 114 1.49 -18.60 4.35
CA GLN A 114 0.82 -19.15 3.16
C GLN A 114 1.51 -18.79 1.84
N LEU A 115 2.27 -17.70 1.78
CA LEU A 115 2.93 -17.24 0.56
C LEU A 115 4.33 -17.86 0.35
N LEU A 116 5.00 -18.33 1.40
CA LEU A 116 6.27 -19.06 1.28
C LEU A 116 6.11 -20.52 0.77
N ASN A 117 4.88 -21.06 0.78
CA ASN A 117 4.59 -22.40 0.26
C ASN A 117 4.25 -22.43 -1.24
N PHE A 118 4.35 -21.31 -1.96
CA PHE A 118 4.01 -21.21 -3.39
C PHE A 118 5.22 -21.05 -4.32
N SER A 119 6.43 -21.37 -3.83
CA SER A 119 7.68 -21.33 -4.63
C SER A 119 8.39 -22.68 -4.74
N HIS A 120 7.64 -23.79 -4.65
CA HIS A 120 8.10 -25.11 -5.09
C HIS A 120 6.95 -25.83 -5.81
N GLN A 121 6.85 -25.60 -7.10
CA GLN A 121 6.38 -26.56 -8.10
C GLN A 121 6.80 -26.09 -9.49
#